data_AF-A0A1G1BN56-F1
#
_entry.id   AF-A0A1G1BN56-F1
#
_cell.length_a   1.000
_cell.length_b   1.000
_cell.length_c   1.000
_cell.angle_alpha   90.00
_cell.angle_beta   90.00
_cell.angle_gamma   90.00
#
_symmetry.space_group_name_H-M   'P 1'
#
loop_
_entity.id
_entity.type
_entity.pdbx_description
1 polymer ?
#
loop_
_entity_poly.entity_id
_entity_poly.type
_entity_poly.pdbx_seq_one_letter_code
_entity_poly.pdbx_strand_id
1 'polypeptide(L)'
;MSDHRSYKQLRERLEKLCRLNPDLADIEMSALCDLAARVHPRHFPEIADLVQKVIDSYLNSNSKRMERDILREYFESIDNSSRLLAAGPDGRAQRAAKPEASQSMSLVPPYAFTPLERIKILAAAGIPKDLVLAVDACRRHNLLVSSVVEHAFRVLHAVDPEQSVQWQFAYLDRNKGKLDPDVVRDLLKSWLACNLEKLPHHALEWAESWSADEALGEQWPGVVEQADRLLRRCALQHWDKTRTDRTRNSMHLRMLVKRQLHEEAPFRRWLNASLVDLGQSVLFFVSLNQKQANAAEQDRAWHAATLFREIRTVEALFTPILLMADLILPQPDGAYRFALAFFGLVGQGREQWNQALLAGAEKAVRLAFLRALKEDQTPEQLIRKLSFGDRDVQRRLMGELDWISKRFDSVKQRDKVVRRLAVYYASYREAPLLAAEVARRYRDLMRVLHEDNLRRVLNPEQFEEVNRLILLRELAALVSDARRFLARRRALKTTVEEMLASEIEFVQSVCRRRLNLVRQLLLA
;
A
#
# COMPACT_ATOMS: atom_id res chain seq x y z
N MET A 1 8.57 -16.51 -49.41
CA MET A 1 7.20 -17.09 -49.38
C MET A 1 6.60 -17.22 -47.97
N SER A 2 7.18 -16.64 -46.91
CA SER A 2 6.73 -16.81 -45.52
C SER A 2 5.86 -15.66 -44.96
N ASP A 3 6.11 -14.41 -45.38
CA ASP A 3 5.48 -13.21 -44.80
C ASP A 3 3.97 -13.11 -45.09
N HIS A 4 3.57 -13.18 -46.36
CA HIS A 4 2.15 -13.06 -46.76
C HIS A 4 1.26 -14.17 -46.15
N ARG A 5 1.79 -15.39 -45.98
CA ARG A 5 1.09 -16.49 -45.32
C ARG A 5 0.94 -16.24 -43.82
N SER A 6 1.99 -15.73 -43.17
CA SER A 6 1.97 -15.39 -41.74
C SER A 6 1.00 -14.25 -41.46
N TYR A 7 1.00 -13.22 -42.30
CA TYR A 7 0.04 -12.11 -42.25
C TYR A 7 -1.41 -12.58 -42.39
N LYS A 8 -1.72 -13.42 -43.41
CA LYS A 8 -3.07 -13.94 -43.61
C LYS A 8 -3.56 -14.76 -42.40
N GLN A 9 -2.70 -15.62 -41.85
CA GLN A 9 -3.00 -16.40 -40.66
C GLN A 9 -3.20 -15.53 -39.41
N LEU A 10 -2.39 -14.48 -39.24
CA LEU A 10 -2.52 -13.54 -38.13
C LEU A 10 -3.86 -12.79 -38.21
N ARG A 11 -4.20 -12.30 -39.39
CA ARG A 11 -5.47 -11.63 -39.65
C ARG A 11 -6.67 -12.51 -39.34
N GLU A 12 -6.68 -13.76 -39.82
CA GLU A 12 -7.77 -14.71 -39.52
C GLU A 12 -7.91 -14.96 -38.00
N ARG A 13 -6.81 -14.96 -37.25
CA ARG A 13 -6.84 -15.11 -35.79
C ARG A 13 -7.31 -13.84 -35.07
N LEU A 14 -6.90 -12.66 -35.52
CA LEU A 14 -7.40 -11.37 -35.00
C LEU A 14 -8.89 -11.18 -35.29
N GLU A 15 -9.37 -11.60 -36.46
CA GLU A 15 -10.80 -11.59 -36.79
C GLU A 15 -11.62 -12.52 -35.88
N LYS A 16 -11.02 -13.63 -35.40
CA LYS A 16 -11.64 -14.47 -34.37
C LYS A 16 -11.68 -13.78 -33.01
N LEU A 17 -10.70 -12.95 -32.67
CA LEU A 17 -10.73 -12.14 -31.45
C LEU A 17 -11.89 -11.14 -31.43
N CYS A 18 -12.36 -10.66 -32.60
CA CYS A 18 -13.58 -9.84 -32.70
C CYS A 18 -14.85 -10.58 -32.22
N ARG A 19 -14.81 -11.91 -32.05
CA ARG A 19 -15.91 -12.68 -31.43
C ARG A 19 -15.94 -12.54 -29.90
N LEU A 20 -15.02 -11.77 -29.33
CA LEU A 20 -14.93 -11.42 -27.90
C LEU A 20 -14.85 -12.63 -26.96
N ASN A 21 -14.16 -13.70 -27.38
CA ASN A 21 -13.85 -14.81 -26.48
C ASN A 21 -12.57 -14.48 -25.68
N PRO A 22 -12.66 -14.21 -24.37
CA PRO A 22 -11.52 -13.80 -23.55
C PRO A 22 -10.57 -14.96 -23.21
N ASP A 23 -11.04 -16.21 -23.32
CA ASP A 23 -10.26 -17.39 -22.94
C ASP A 23 -9.37 -17.85 -24.10
N LEU A 24 -8.25 -17.15 -24.28
CA LEU A 24 -7.08 -17.72 -24.94
C LEU A 24 -6.14 -18.26 -23.86
N ALA A 25 -5.79 -19.55 -23.95
CA ALA A 25 -4.77 -20.09 -23.07
C ALA A 25 -3.42 -19.37 -23.31
N ASP A 26 -2.58 -19.24 -22.28
CA ASP A 26 -1.25 -18.58 -22.39
C ASP A 26 -0.41 -19.13 -23.55
N ILE A 27 -0.54 -20.44 -23.83
CA ILE A 27 0.11 -21.13 -24.95
C ILE A 27 -0.37 -20.60 -26.31
N GLU A 28 -1.67 -20.34 -26.44
CA GLU A 28 -2.26 -19.81 -27.68
C GLU A 28 -1.86 -18.34 -27.89
N MET A 29 -1.73 -17.57 -26.81
CA MET A 29 -1.24 -16.20 -26.88
C MET A 29 0.24 -16.14 -27.26
N SER A 30 1.09 -17.00 -26.69
CA SER A 30 2.50 -17.09 -27.11
C SER A 30 2.60 -17.41 -28.60
N ALA A 31 1.83 -18.40 -29.07
CA ALA A 31 1.79 -18.76 -30.48
C ALA A 31 1.28 -17.61 -31.38
N LEU A 32 0.37 -16.77 -30.88
CA LEU A 32 -0.12 -15.59 -31.60
C LEU A 32 0.95 -14.49 -31.68
N CYS A 33 1.67 -14.21 -30.59
CA CYS A 33 2.81 -13.29 -30.58
C CYS A 33 3.94 -13.78 -31.49
N ASP A 34 4.26 -15.07 -31.47
CA ASP A 34 5.30 -15.66 -32.32
C ASP A 34 4.95 -15.56 -33.80
N LEU A 35 3.65 -15.69 -34.13
CA LEU A 35 3.15 -15.46 -35.49
C LEU A 35 3.24 -13.99 -35.88
N ALA A 36 2.88 -13.08 -34.96
CA ALA A 36 2.96 -11.64 -35.16
C ALA A 36 4.39 -11.14 -35.38
N ALA A 37 5.36 -11.64 -34.63
CA ALA A 37 6.78 -11.31 -34.77
C ALA A 37 7.40 -11.74 -36.12
N ARG A 38 6.73 -12.64 -36.86
CA ARG A 38 7.16 -13.07 -38.21
C ARG A 38 6.56 -12.23 -39.33
N VAL A 39 5.60 -11.35 -39.02
CA VAL A 39 4.96 -10.47 -40.00
C VAL A 39 5.81 -9.23 -40.20
N HIS A 40 6.01 -8.84 -41.46
CA HIS A 40 6.79 -7.64 -41.78
C HIS A 40 6.06 -6.36 -41.29
N PRO A 41 6.78 -5.39 -40.68
CA PRO A 41 6.20 -4.13 -40.17
C PRO A 41 5.39 -3.28 -41.17
N ARG A 42 5.48 -3.58 -42.47
CA ARG A 42 4.71 -2.88 -43.52
C ARG A 42 3.21 -3.13 -43.40
N HIS A 43 2.83 -4.25 -42.79
CA HIS A 43 1.44 -4.63 -42.55
C HIS A 43 0.88 -4.04 -41.25
N PHE A 44 1.68 -3.28 -40.50
CA PHE A 44 1.27 -2.68 -39.24
C PHE A 44 -0.02 -1.85 -39.34
N PRO A 45 -0.21 -0.95 -40.34
CA PRO A 45 -1.44 -0.15 -40.44
C PRO A 45 -2.70 -1.00 -40.55
N GLU A 46 -2.66 -2.05 -41.37
CA GLU A 46 -3.80 -2.96 -41.57
C GLU A 46 -4.11 -3.76 -40.29
N ILE A 47 -3.08 -4.13 -39.52
CA ILE A 47 -3.24 -4.83 -38.24
C ILE A 47 -3.78 -3.87 -37.17
N ALA A 48 -3.30 -2.63 -37.14
CA ALA A 48 -3.78 -1.58 -36.24
C ALA A 48 -5.28 -1.29 -36.46
N ASP A 49 -5.74 -1.27 -37.71
CA ASP A 49 -7.17 -1.14 -38.04
C ASP A 49 -8.00 -2.32 -37.53
N LEU A 50 -7.45 -3.55 -37.58
CA LEU A 50 -8.12 -4.72 -37.00
C LEU A 50 -8.18 -4.64 -35.48
N VAL A 51 -7.11 -4.16 -34.82
CA VAL A 51 -7.12 -3.94 -33.37
C VAL A 51 -8.12 -2.87 -32.97
N GLN A 52 -8.23 -1.78 -33.72
CA GLN A 52 -9.27 -0.77 -33.50
C GLN A 52 -10.67 -1.40 -33.58
N LYS A 53 -10.94 -2.27 -34.57
CA LYS A 53 -12.21 -2.99 -34.67
C LYS A 53 -12.47 -3.92 -33.48
N VAL A 54 -11.44 -4.57 -32.94
CA VAL A 54 -11.55 -5.39 -31.72
C VAL A 54 -11.94 -4.52 -30.53
N ILE A 55 -11.28 -3.37 -30.35
CA ILE A 55 -11.60 -2.40 -29.29
C ILE A 55 -13.05 -1.92 -29.44
N ASP A 56 -13.45 -1.49 -30.64
CA ASP A 56 -14.80 -0.98 -30.89
C ASP A 56 -15.85 -2.07 -30.64
N SER A 57 -15.58 -3.31 -31.05
CA SER A 57 -16.48 -4.45 -30.80
C SER A 57 -16.62 -4.71 -29.30
N TYR A 58 -15.52 -4.66 -28.56
CA TYR A 58 -15.49 -4.85 -27.11
C TYR A 58 -16.26 -3.75 -26.38
N LEU A 59 -15.99 -2.47 -26.69
CA LEU A 59 -16.65 -1.32 -26.08
C LEU A 59 -18.16 -1.26 -26.37
N ASN A 60 -18.60 -1.88 -27.48
CA ASN A 60 -20.01 -1.97 -27.86
C ASN A 60 -20.70 -3.27 -27.41
N SER A 61 -19.99 -4.15 -26.70
CA SER A 61 -20.55 -5.41 -26.19
C SER A 61 -21.64 -5.20 -25.15
N ASN A 62 -22.56 -6.16 -25.02
CA ASN A 62 -23.67 -6.08 -24.06
C ASN A 62 -23.18 -6.00 -22.61
N SER A 63 -22.12 -6.75 -22.27
CA SER A 63 -21.50 -6.70 -20.95
C SER A 63 -20.98 -5.31 -20.61
N LYS A 64 -20.30 -4.65 -21.56
CA LYS A 64 -19.78 -3.29 -21.35
C LYS A 64 -20.85 -2.23 -21.25
N ARG A 65 -21.95 -2.36 -22.01
CA ARG A 65 -23.10 -1.46 -21.86
C ARG A 65 -23.72 -1.59 -20.46
N MET A 66 -23.94 -2.83 -20.02
CA MET A 66 -24.52 -3.10 -18.71
C MET A 66 -23.64 -2.57 -17.57
N GLU A 67 -22.32 -2.77 -17.65
CA GLU A 67 -21.36 -2.21 -16.70
C GLU A 67 -21.45 -0.68 -16.62
N ARG A 68 -21.47 0.01 -17.78
CA ARG A 68 -21.60 1.47 -17.84
C ARG A 68 -22.90 1.98 -17.23
N ASP A 69 -23.99 1.25 -17.41
CA ASP A 69 -25.30 1.63 -16.88
C ASP A 69 -25.35 1.44 -15.35
N ILE A 70 -24.86 0.31 -14.83
CA ILE A 70 -24.72 0.04 -13.39
C ILE A 70 -23.91 1.13 -12.69
N LEU A 71 -22.77 1.50 -13.27
CA LEU A 71 -21.88 2.50 -12.66
C LEU A 71 -22.47 3.89 -12.71
N ARG A 72 -23.16 4.24 -13.81
CA ARG A 72 -23.86 5.51 -13.91
C ARG A 72 -24.90 5.66 -12.80
N GLU A 73 -25.74 4.65 -12.61
CA GLU A 73 -26.76 4.63 -11.56
C GLU A 73 -26.12 4.78 -10.16
N TYR A 74 -25.01 4.08 -9.91
CA TYR A 74 -24.27 4.18 -8.66
C TYR A 74 -23.71 5.59 -8.40
N PHE A 75 -23.07 6.20 -9.39
CA PHE A 75 -22.48 7.54 -9.22
C PHE A 75 -23.53 8.64 -9.17
N GLU A 76 -24.66 8.49 -9.86
CA GLU A 76 -25.82 9.39 -9.70
C GLU A 76 -26.36 9.34 -8.27
N SER A 77 -26.42 8.16 -7.65
CA SER A 77 -26.82 8.01 -6.25
C SER A 77 -25.86 8.71 -5.28
N ILE A 78 -24.55 8.60 -5.51
CA ILE A 78 -23.53 9.31 -4.73
C ILE A 78 -23.65 10.83 -4.90
N ASP A 79 -23.80 11.31 -6.14
CA ASP A 79 -23.89 12.75 -6.40
C ASP A 79 -25.15 13.34 -5.75
N ASN A 80 -26.30 12.66 -5.83
CA ASN A 80 -27.53 13.07 -5.14
C ASN A 80 -27.34 13.16 -3.62
N SER A 81 -26.65 12.18 -3.03
CA SER A 81 -26.37 12.14 -1.59
C SER A 81 -25.40 13.22 -1.16
N SER A 82 -24.41 13.55 -2.00
CA SER A 82 -23.49 14.66 -1.77
C SER A 82 -24.21 16.01 -1.75
N ARG A 83 -25.21 16.20 -2.62
CA ARG A 83 -26.04 17.42 -2.67
C ARG A 83 -26.91 17.57 -1.42
N LEU A 84 -27.47 16.47 -0.92
CA LEU A 84 -28.29 16.47 0.30
C LEU A 84 -27.46 16.81 1.53
N LEU A 85 -26.22 16.30 1.63
CA LEU A 85 -25.32 16.64 2.74
C LEU A 85 -24.79 18.08 2.67
N ALA A 86 -24.51 18.59 1.47
CA ALA A 86 -24.12 19.98 1.28
C ALA A 86 -25.23 20.98 1.69
N ALA A 87 -26.50 20.56 1.63
CA ALA A 87 -27.66 21.34 2.04
C ALA A 87 -27.99 21.25 3.55
N GLY A 88 -27.27 20.42 4.32
CA GLY A 88 -27.46 20.26 5.76
C GLY A 88 -26.83 21.38 6.61
N PRO A 89 -27.10 21.39 7.94
CA PRO A 89 -26.65 22.46 8.85
C PRO A 89 -25.12 22.60 8.99
N ASP A 90 -24.34 21.60 8.58
CA ASP A 90 -22.87 21.60 8.59
C ASP A 90 -22.24 22.07 7.26
N GLY A 91 -23.03 22.62 6.33
CA GLY A 91 -22.67 22.91 4.94
C GLY A 91 -21.49 23.88 4.74
N ARG A 92 -20.26 23.36 4.72
CA ARG A 92 -19.09 23.98 4.08
C ARG A 92 -18.62 23.15 2.88
N ALA A 93 -19.52 22.81 1.97
CA ALA A 93 -19.11 22.27 0.67
C ALA A 93 -18.67 23.42 -0.26
N GLN A 94 -17.44 23.91 -0.10
CA GLN A 94 -16.83 24.68 -1.18
C GLN A 94 -16.53 23.71 -2.32
N ARG A 95 -17.38 23.71 -3.36
CA ARG A 95 -17.02 23.14 -4.66
C ARG A 95 -15.79 23.90 -5.14
N ALA A 96 -14.62 23.32 -4.99
CA ALA A 96 -13.47 23.75 -5.76
C ALA A 96 -13.84 23.65 -7.25
N ALA A 97 -13.41 24.63 -8.04
CA ALA A 97 -13.63 24.64 -9.48
C ALA A 97 -13.27 23.27 -10.07
N LYS A 98 -14.08 22.77 -11.02
CA LYS A 98 -13.75 21.57 -11.80
C LYS A 98 -12.28 21.67 -12.18
N PRO A 99 -11.39 20.77 -11.73
CA PRO A 99 -10.06 20.73 -12.29
C PRO A 99 -10.23 20.58 -13.80
N GLU A 100 -9.43 21.29 -14.58
CA GLU A 100 -9.39 21.09 -16.03
C GLU A 100 -9.09 19.61 -16.27
N ALA A 101 -10.14 18.87 -16.63
CA ALA A 101 -10.10 17.45 -16.86
C ALA A 101 -9.33 17.22 -18.15
N SER A 102 -8.00 17.22 -18.07
CA SER A 102 -7.21 16.90 -19.24
C SER A 102 -6.97 15.39 -19.31
N GLN A 103 -6.75 14.65 -18.22
CA GLN A 103 -6.33 13.22 -18.33
C GLN A 103 -7.08 12.22 -17.42
N SER A 104 -7.93 12.70 -16.51
CA SER A 104 -8.67 11.83 -15.58
C SER A 104 -9.77 11.03 -16.30
N MET A 105 -9.83 9.73 -16.01
CA MET A 105 -10.88 8.81 -16.48
C MET A 105 -11.91 8.50 -15.40
N SER A 106 -11.78 9.13 -14.23
CA SER A 106 -12.73 8.95 -13.15
C SER A 106 -14.11 9.46 -13.60
N LEU A 107 -15.13 8.63 -13.41
CA LEU A 107 -16.54 8.96 -13.70
C LEU A 107 -17.06 10.06 -12.78
N VAL A 108 -16.44 10.19 -11.60
CA VAL A 108 -16.67 11.30 -10.69
C VAL A 108 -15.38 12.09 -10.58
N PRO A 109 -15.42 13.42 -10.82
CA PRO A 109 -14.22 14.24 -10.73
C PRO A 109 -13.54 14.04 -9.37
N PRO A 110 -12.20 14.22 -9.31
CA PRO A 110 -11.48 14.19 -8.05
C PRO A 110 -12.18 15.13 -7.07
N TYR A 111 -12.75 14.52 -6.03
CA TYR A 111 -13.67 15.20 -5.13
C TYR A 111 -12.94 16.33 -4.39
N ALA A 112 -13.65 17.44 -4.15
CA ALA A 112 -13.22 18.47 -3.19
C ALA A 112 -13.44 18.06 -1.73
N PHE A 113 -13.93 16.84 -1.48
CA PHE A 113 -14.27 16.34 -0.15
C PHE A 113 -13.05 15.70 0.53
N THR A 114 -12.88 16.00 1.81
CA THR A 114 -11.94 15.25 2.66
C THR A 114 -12.36 13.78 2.76
N PRO A 115 -11.43 12.84 3.05
CA PRO A 115 -11.78 11.43 3.21
C PRO A 115 -12.90 11.18 4.22
N LEU A 116 -12.97 11.97 5.29
CA LEU A 116 -14.04 11.89 6.29
C LEU A 116 -15.40 12.30 5.72
N GLU A 117 -15.47 13.43 5.00
CA GLU A 117 -16.70 13.86 4.35
C GLU A 117 -17.18 12.83 3.33
N ARG A 118 -16.26 12.25 2.57
CA ARG A 118 -16.57 11.20 1.60
C ARG A 118 -17.16 9.96 2.27
N ILE A 119 -16.59 9.50 3.37
CA ILE A 119 -17.13 8.36 4.13
C ILE A 119 -18.53 8.68 4.66
N LYS A 120 -18.75 9.89 5.17
CA LYS A 120 -20.07 10.34 5.61
C LYS A 120 -21.08 10.38 4.46
N ILE A 121 -20.67 10.81 3.27
CA ILE A 121 -21.51 10.77 2.06
C ILE A 121 -21.90 9.34 1.72
N LEU A 122 -20.94 8.42 1.68
CA LEU A 122 -21.21 7.01 1.38
C LEU A 122 -22.13 6.36 2.43
N ALA A 123 -21.94 6.69 3.71
CA ALA A 123 -22.79 6.19 4.79
C ALA A 123 -24.23 6.74 4.71
N ALA A 124 -24.39 8.00 4.29
CA ALA A 124 -25.69 8.65 4.15
C ALA A 124 -26.42 8.29 2.84
N ALA A 125 -25.70 7.80 1.83
CA ALA A 125 -26.22 7.66 0.48
C ALA A 125 -27.33 6.62 0.30
N GLY A 126 -27.54 5.73 1.27
CA GLY A 126 -28.64 4.77 1.24
C GLY A 126 -28.65 3.88 -0.01
N ILE A 127 -27.49 3.64 -0.62
CA ILE A 127 -27.36 2.94 -1.90
C ILE A 127 -27.88 1.50 -1.75
N PRO A 128 -28.74 1.02 -2.66
CA PRO A 128 -29.22 -0.36 -2.63
C PRO A 128 -28.05 -1.35 -2.61
N LYS A 129 -28.11 -2.35 -1.73
CA LYS A 129 -27.04 -3.35 -1.55
C LYS A 129 -26.70 -4.08 -2.85
N ASP A 130 -27.72 -4.38 -3.66
CA ASP A 130 -27.53 -5.09 -4.93
C ASP A 130 -26.73 -4.24 -5.92
N LEU A 131 -26.95 -2.92 -5.94
CA LEU A 131 -26.18 -1.98 -6.75
C LEU A 131 -24.72 -1.89 -6.28
N VAL A 132 -24.48 -1.85 -4.96
CA VAL A 132 -23.12 -1.89 -4.40
C VAL A 132 -22.40 -3.18 -4.80
N LEU A 133 -23.06 -4.33 -4.69
CA LEU A 133 -22.49 -5.62 -5.08
C LEU A 133 -22.21 -5.70 -6.59
N ALA A 134 -23.08 -5.13 -7.42
CA ALA A 134 -22.89 -5.06 -8.87
C ALA A 134 -21.67 -4.21 -9.24
N VAL A 135 -21.50 -3.05 -8.61
CA VAL A 135 -20.33 -2.18 -8.79
C VAL A 135 -19.04 -2.87 -8.33
N ASP A 136 -19.07 -3.56 -7.19
CA ASP A 136 -17.92 -4.33 -6.72
C ASP A 136 -17.58 -5.48 -7.67
N ALA A 137 -18.58 -6.10 -8.31
CA ALA A 137 -18.37 -7.10 -9.36
C ALA A 137 -17.69 -6.49 -10.61
N CYS A 138 -18.11 -5.30 -11.05
CA CYS A 138 -17.45 -4.57 -12.15
C CYS A 138 -15.99 -4.23 -11.80
N ARG A 139 -15.75 -3.71 -10.60
CA ARG A 139 -14.38 -3.43 -10.10
C ARG A 139 -13.51 -4.67 -10.06
N ARG A 140 -14.04 -5.79 -9.56
CA ARG A 140 -13.32 -7.07 -9.53
C ARG A 140 -13.07 -7.62 -10.94
N HIS A 141 -14.00 -7.42 -11.87
CA HIS A 141 -13.79 -7.78 -13.27
C HIS A 141 -12.62 -6.98 -13.87
N ASN A 142 -12.61 -5.65 -13.68
CA ASN A 142 -11.49 -4.79 -14.07
C ASN A 142 -10.16 -5.21 -13.41
N LEU A 143 -10.19 -5.79 -12.20
CA LEU A 143 -8.96 -6.20 -11.53
C LEU A 143 -8.45 -7.57 -12.00
N LEU A 144 -9.35 -8.53 -12.20
CA LEU A 144 -9.01 -9.95 -12.34
C LEU A 144 -9.06 -10.49 -13.77
N VAL A 145 -9.90 -9.93 -14.64
CA VAL A 145 -10.19 -10.52 -15.95
C VAL A 145 -9.39 -9.82 -17.03
N SER A 146 -8.44 -10.52 -17.65
CA SER A 146 -7.76 -10.05 -18.86
C SER A 146 -8.75 -9.94 -20.01
N SER A 147 -8.77 -8.82 -20.72
CA SER A 147 -9.66 -8.68 -21.87
C SER A 147 -8.96 -9.08 -23.18
N VAL A 148 -9.77 -9.30 -24.22
CA VAL A 148 -9.28 -9.54 -25.59
C VAL A 148 -8.43 -8.37 -26.11
N VAL A 149 -8.63 -7.16 -25.58
CA VAL A 149 -7.88 -5.95 -25.96
C VAL A 149 -6.40 -6.06 -25.54
N GLU A 150 -6.11 -6.68 -24.39
CA GLU A 150 -4.73 -6.94 -23.94
C GLU A 150 -3.96 -7.78 -24.99
N HIS A 151 -4.61 -8.83 -25.49
CA HIS A 151 -4.05 -9.71 -26.51
C HIS A 151 -3.79 -8.94 -27.81
N ALA A 152 -4.72 -8.08 -28.22
CA ALA A 152 -4.60 -7.24 -29.41
C ALA A 152 -3.41 -6.25 -29.30
N PHE A 153 -3.20 -5.62 -28.15
CA PHE A 153 -2.03 -4.75 -27.93
C PHE A 153 -0.72 -5.51 -27.94
N ARG A 154 -0.67 -6.71 -27.33
CA ARG A 154 0.52 -7.56 -27.40
C ARG A 154 0.87 -7.95 -28.84
N VAL A 155 -0.13 -8.21 -29.68
CA VAL A 155 0.08 -8.46 -31.12
C VAL A 155 0.69 -7.23 -31.81
N LEU A 156 0.18 -6.01 -31.58
CA LEU A 156 0.78 -4.80 -32.17
C LEU A 156 2.24 -4.64 -31.78
N HIS A 157 2.55 -4.82 -30.50
CA HIS A 157 3.93 -4.76 -30.00
C HIS A 157 4.83 -5.84 -30.58
N ALA A 158 4.30 -7.04 -30.84
CA ALA A 158 5.06 -8.12 -31.47
C ALA A 158 5.35 -7.85 -32.96
N VAL A 159 4.47 -7.15 -33.67
CA VAL A 159 4.70 -6.76 -35.08
C VAL A 159 5.73 -5.64 -35.18
N ASP A 160 5.49 -4.54 -34.48
CA ASP A 160 6.38 -3.38 -34.45
C ASP A 160 6.21 -2.60 -33.13
N PRO A 161 7.18 -2.67 -32.21
CA PRO A 161 7.10 -1.97 -30.93
C PRO A 161 7.00 -0.44 -31.06
N GLU A 162 7.72 0.17 -32.00
CA GLU A 162 7.79 1.64 -32.12
C GLU A 162 6.48 2.19 -32.67
N GLN A 163 5.98 1.61 -33.76
CA GLN A 163 4.69 2.00 -34.33
C GLN A 163 3.53 1.67 -33.38
N SER A 164 3.61 0.56 -32.62
CA SER A 164 2.64 0.21 -31.59
C SER A 164 2.51 1.30 -30.53
N VAL A 165 3.62 1.74 -29.95
CA VAL A 165 3.62 2.81 -28.94
C VAL A 165 3.06 4.12 -29.51
N GLN A 166 3.47 4.52 -30.72
CA GLN A 166 2.97 5.73 -31.36
C GLN A 166 1.46 5.66 -31.61
N TRP A 167 0.96 4.54 -32.12
CA TRP A 167 -0.46 4.33 -32.34
C TRP A 167 -1.25 4.36 -31.02
N GLN A 168 -0.70 3.76 -29.95
CA GLN A 168 -1.31 3.78 -28.62
C GLN A 168 -1.41 5.20 -28.06
N PHE A 169 -0.38 6.05 -28.21
CA PHE A 169 -0.46 7.46 -27.82
C PHE A 169 -1.50 8.22 -28.65
N ALA A 170 -1.50 8.04 -29.97
CA ALA A 170 -2.50 8.65 -30.82
C ALA A 170 -3.93 8.20 -30.43
N TYR A 171 -4.11 6.96 -29.97
CA TYR A 171 -5.39 6.49 -29.43
C TYR A 171 -5.74 7.19 -28.12
N LEU A 172 -4.79 7.30 -27.17
CA LEU A 172 -5.00 7.99 -25.90
C LEU A 172 -5.38 9.46 -26.09
N ASP A 173 -4.68 10.17 -26.97
CA ASP A 173 -4.93 11.58 -27.26
C ASP A 173 -6.29 11.79 -27.94
N ARG A 174 -6.66 10.94 -28.90
CA ARG A 174 -7.97 11.01 -29.59
C ARG A 174 -9.15 10.76 -28.65
N ASN A 175 -8.95 9.95 -27.62
CA ASN A 175 -9.99 9.53 -26.69
C ASN A 175 -9.87 10.19 -25.31
N LYS A 176 -9.05 11.23 -25.18
CA LYS A 176 -8.80 11.96 -23.94
C LYS A 176 -10.11 12.38 -23.26
N GLY A 177 -10.28 11.98 -21.99
CA GLY A 177 -11.50 12.19 -21.19
C GLY A 177 -12.66 11.21 -21.47
N LYS A 178 -12.51 10.27 -22.41
CA LYS A 178 -13.50 9.22 -22.74
C LYS A 178 -12.89 7.82 -22.80
N LEU A 179 -11.72 7.65 -22.18
CA LEU A 179 -11.01 6.38 -22.15
C LEU A 179 -11.73 5.35 -21.28
N ASP A 180 -11.82 4.13 -21.78
CA ASP A 180 -12.40 3.00 -21.05
C ASP A 180 -11.33 2.39 -20.11
N PRO A 181 -11.67 2.14 -18.84
CA PRO A 181 -10.70 1.69 -17.83
C PRO A 181 -10.09 0.31 -18.15
N ASP A 182 -10.83 -0.59 -18.81
CA ASP A 182 -10.29 -1.91 -19.17
C ASP A 182 -9.27 -1.79 -20.31
N VAL A 183 -9.56 -0.92 -21.29
CA VAL A 183 -8.64 -0.64 -22.40
C VAL A 183 -7.34 -0.04 -21.86
N VAL A 184 -7.42 0.92 -20.93
CA VAL A 184 -6.22 1.54 -20.37
C VAL A 184 -5.43 0.58 -19.48
N ARG A 185 -6.11 -0.21 -18.64
CA ARG A 185 -5.47 -1.27 -17.86
C ARG A 185 -4.69 -2.22 -18.78
N ASP A 186 -5.31 -2.64 -19.88
CA ASP A 186 -4.71 -3.61 -20.81
C ASP A 186 -3.57 -3.00 -21.63
N LEU A 187 -3.67 -1.71 -21.95
CA LEU A 187 -2.59 -0.94 -22.54
C LEU A 187 -1.39 -0.83 -21.58
N LEU A 188 -1.61 -0.55 -20.30
CA LEU A 188 -0.56 -0.54 -19.26
C LEU A 188 0.09 -1.93 -19.11
N LYS A 189 -0.71 -3.01 -19.12
CA LYS A 189 -0.17 -4.38 -19.12
C LYS A 189 0.67 -4.66 -20.35
N SER A 190 0.29 -4.13 -21.52
CA SER A 190 1.09 -4.26 -22.75
C SER A 190 2.44 -3.55 -22.59
N TRP A 191 2.48 -2.33 -22.05
CA TRP A 191 3.72 -1.60 -21.77
C TRP A 191 4.61 -2.33 -20.76
N LEU A 192 4.02 -2.96 -19.74
CA LEU A 192 4.73 -3.78 -18.75
C LEU A 192 5.38 -5.05 -19.34
N ALA A 193 4.85 -5.54 -20.46
CA ALA A 193 5.38 -6.69 -21.20
C ALA A 193 6.49 -6.30 -22.20
N CYS A 194 6.56 -5.02 -22.59
CA CYS A 194 7.60 -4.49 -23.46
C CYS A 194 8.93 -4.29 -22.73
N ASN A 195 9.98 -4.01 -23.49
CA ASN A 195 11.26 -3.59 -22.92
C ASN A 195 11.13 -2.20 -22.28
N LEU A 196 11.03 -2.18 -20.94
CA LEU A 196 10.85 -0.97 -20.13
C LEU A 196 11.96 0.09 -20.36
N GLU A 197 13.16 -0.30 -20.77
CA GLU A 197 14.25 0.65 -21.05
C GLU A 197 14.01 1.49 -22.31
N LYS A 198 13.17 0.99 -23.22
CA LYS A 198 12.81 1.67 -24.47
C LYS A 198 11.45 2.36 -24.38
N LEU A 199 10.80 2.30 -23.22
CA LEU A 199 9.50 2.94 -23.05
C LEU A 199 9.70 4.47 -23.00
N PRO A 200 9.04 5.25 -23.87
CA PRO A 200 9.24 6.69 -23.90
C PRO A 200 8.66 7.38 -22.66
N HIS A 201 9.26 8.51 -22.27
CA HIS A 201 8.85 9.31 -21.10
C HIS A 201 7.36 9.65 -21.10
N HIS A 202 6.77 9.91 -22.27
CA HIS A 202 5.33 10.21 -22.39
C HIS A 202 4.43 9.09 -21.82
N ALA A 203 4.83 7.81 -21.91
CA ALA A 203 4.07 6.71 -21.29
C ALA A 203 4.12 6.78 -19.74
N LEU A 204 5.26 7.22 -19.20
CA LEU A 204 5.44 7.40 -17.76
C LEU A 204 4.63 8.58 -17.24
N GLU A 205 4.51 9.68 -18.00
CA GLU A 205 3.64 10.81 -17.67
C GLU A 205 2.17 10.40 -17.60
N TRP A 206 1.69 9.59 -18.57
CA TRP A 206 0.34 9.03 -18.52
C TRP A 206 0.14 8.13 -17.29
N ALA A 207 1.06 7.20 -17.03
CA ALA A 207 0.98 6.33 -15.86
C ALA A 207 1.00 7.11 -14.54
N GLU A 208 1.80 8.18 -14.47
CA GLU A 208 1.87 9.06 -13.32
C GLU A 208 0.56 9.82 -13.09
N SER A 209 -0.05 10.34 -14.17
CA SER A 209 -1.36 11.01 -14.10
C SER A 209 -2.45 10.08 -13.56
N TRP A 210 -2.46 8.81 -13.98
CA TRP A 210 -3.43 7.81 -13.52
C TRP A 210 -3.15 7.33 -12.11
N SER A 211 -1.88 7.14 -11.73
CA SER A 211 -1.50 6.78 -10.36
C SER A 211 -1.83 7.90 -9.36
N ALA A 212 -1.71 9.15 -9.77
CA ALA A 212 -2.04 10.32 -8.94
C ALA A 212 -3.55 10.54 -8.75
N ASP A 213 -4.40 9.91 -9.56
CA ASP A 213 -5.85 10.09 -9.52
C ASP A 213 -6.50 9.25 -8.43
N GLU A 214 -6.75 9.89 -7.27
CA GLU A 214 -7.38 9.25 -6.11
C GLU A 214 -8.81 8.76 -6.39
N ALA A 215 -9.55 9.45 -7.26
CA ALA A 215 -10.89 9.00 -7.65
C ALA A 215 -10.80 7.76 -8.54
N LEU A 216 -9.81 7.69 -9.42
CA LEU A 216 -9.55 6.52 -10.24
C LEU A 216 -9.17 5.30 -9.40
N GLY A 217 -8.37 5.45 -8.34
CA GLY A 217 -8.00 4.34 -7.46
C GLY A 217 -9.18 3.66 -6.77
N GLU A 218 -10.23 4.41 -6.43
CA GLU A 218 -11.45 3.84 -5.84
C GLU A 218 -12.41 3.26 -6.88
N GLN A 219 -12.48 3.86 -8.06
CA GLN A 219 -13.43 3.46 -9.09
C GLN A 219 -12.89 2.29 -9.90
N TRP A 220 -11.62 2.36 -10.28
CA TRP A 220 -10.94 1.47 -11.22
C TRP A 220 -9.54 1.10 -10.70
N PRO A 221 -9.46 0.37 -9.58
CA PRO A 221 -8.20 0.03 -8.92
C PRO A 221 -7.22 -0.70 -9.85
N GLY A 222 -7.71 -1.49 -10.82
CA GLY A 222 -6.85 -2.20 -11.76
C GLY A 222 -6.00 -1.28 -12.64
N VAL A 223 -6.51 -0.10 -13.00
CA VAL A 223 -5.73 0.89 -13.77
C VAL A 223 -4.59 1.45 -12.91
N VAL A 224 -4.92 1.89 -11.69
CA VAL A 224 -3.93 2.45 -10.75
C VAL A 224 -2.88 1.41 -10.38
N GLU A 225 -3.27 0.16 -10.13
CA GLU A 225 -2.34 -0.93 -9.81
C GLU A 225 -1.35 -1.20 -10.96
N GLN A 226 -1.80 -1.23 -12.21
CA GLN A 226 -0.87 -1.44 -13.34
C GLN A 226 -0.01 -0.21 -13.61
N ALA A 227 -0.54 1.01 -13.42
CA ALA A 227 0.23 2.24 -13.54
C ALA A 227 1.32 2.30 -12.46
N ASP A 228 0.96 2.00 -11.21
CA ASP A 228 1.89 1.90 -10.09
C ASP A 228 2.96 0.85 -10.33
N ARG A 229 2.57 -0.33 -10.84
CA ARG A 229 3.51 -1.39 -11.19
C ARG A 229 4.49 -0.96 -12.28
N LEU A 230 4.03 -0.23 -13.29
CA LEU A 230 4.88 0.30 -14.35
C LEU A 230 5.90 1.29 -13.80
N LEU A 231 5.42 2.31 -13.09
CA LEU A 231 6.26 3.34 -12.46
C LEU A 231 7.27 2.72 -11.50
N ARG A 232 6.85 1.79 -10.65
CA ARG A 232 7.71 1.07 -9.70
C ARG A 232 8.81 0.31 -10.41
N ARG A 233 8.51 -0.44 -11.48
CA ARG A 233 9.53 -1.21 -12.21
C ARG A 233 10.54 -0.30 -12.89
N CYS A 234 10.07 0.75 -13.58
CA CYS A 234 10.96 1.73 -14.21
C CYS A 234 11.83 2.45 -13.16
N ALA A 235 11.24 2.87 -12.04
CA ALA A 235 11.95 3.56 -10.97
C ALA A 235 13.01 2.67 -10.30
N LEU A 236 12.70 1.39 -10.06
CA LEU A 236 13.66 0.42 -9.51
C LEU A 236 14.81 0.11 -10.48
N GLN A 237 14.54 0.07 -11.79
CA GLN A 237 15.59 -0.09 -12.80
C GLN A 237 16.51 1.13 -12.85
N HIS A 238 15.95 2.34 -12.80
CA HIS A 238 16.72 3.58 -12.74
C HIS A 238 17.55 3.65 -11.45
N TRP A 239 16.94 3.31 -10.30
CA TRP A 239 17.60 3.23 -8.99
C TRP A 239 18.78 2.23 -8.96
N ASP A 240 18.67 1.06 -9.62
CA ASP A 240 19.79 0.11 -9.74
C ASP A 240 20.96 0.68 -10.56
N LYS A 241 20.67 1.53 -11.56
CA LYS A 241 21.69 2.16 -12.42
C LYS A 241 22.42 3.29 -11.72
N THR A 242 21.73 4.08 -10.89
CA THR A 242 22.30 5.29 -10.26
C THR A 242 23.01 5.02 -8.94
N ARG A 243 22.80 3.87 -8.30
CA ARG A 243 23.39 3.58 -6.98
C ARG A 243 24.77 2.96 -7.01
N THR A 244 25.59 3.43 -6.06
CA THR A 244 26.97 2.98 -5.82
C THR A 244 27.13 2.12 -4.56
N ASP A 245 26.11 2.04 -3.71
CA ASP A 245 26.20 1.33 -2.43
C ASP A 245 26.10 -0.20 -2.58
N ARG A 246 26.75 -0.90 -1.65
CA ARG A 246 26.89 -2.36 -1.66
C ARG A 246 26.36 -3.00 -0.39
N THR A 247 25.16 -2.63 0.04
CA THR A 247 24.51 -3.31 1.17
C THR A 247 23.95 -4.67 0.73
N ARG A 248 23.90 -5.64 1.65
CA ARG A 248 23.36 -6.98 1.35
C ARG A 248 21.90 -6.91 0.84
N ASN A 249 21.10 -6.04 1.43
CA ASN A 249 19.70 -5.85 1.07
C ASN A 249 19.54 -5.22 -0.29
N SER A 250 20.36 -4.21 -0.62
CA SER A 250 20.37 -3.64 -1.96
C SER A 250 20.80 -4.69 -2.98
N MET A 251 21.84 -5.50 -2.73
CA MET A 251 22.24 -6.58 -3.64
C MET A 251 21.13 -7.59 -3.94
N HIS A 252 20.36 -8.00 -2.93
CA HIS A 252 19.23 -8.91 -3.15
C HIS A 252 18.15 -8.25 -4.01
N LEU A 253 17.79 -6.98 -3.75
CA LEU A 253 16.83 -6.26 -4.60
C LEU A 253 17.32 -6.13 -6.03
N ARG A 254 18.60 -5.81 -6.23
CA ARG A 254 19.23 -5.73 -7.55
C ARG A 254 19.10 -7.04 -8.32
N MET A 255 19.30 -8.17 -7.64
CA MET A 255 19.07 -9.49 -8.25
C MET A 255 17.63 -9.65 -8.74
N LEU A 256 16.64 -9.24 -7.94
CA LEU A 256 15.23 -9.31 -8.32
C LEU A 256 14.91 -8.40 -9.52
N VAL A 257 15.44 -7.17 -9.52
CA VAL A 257 15.27 -6.20 -10.62
C VAL A 257 15.91 -6.72 -11.92
N LYS A 258 17.15 -7.24 -11.85
CA LYS A 258 17.87 -7.76 -13.03
C LYS A 258 17.25 -9.01 -13.62
N ARG A 259 16.65 -9.87 -12.80
CA ARG A 259 15.91 -11.06 -13.26
C ARG A 259 14.60 -10.70 -13.95
N GLN A 260 14.18 -9.42 -13.92
CA GLN A 260 12.95 -8.92 -14.52
C GLN A 260 11.72 -9.77 -14.16
N LEU A 261 11.66 -10.29 -12.94
CA LEU A 261 10.59 -11.18 -12.51
C LEU A 261 9.24 -10.49 -12.70
N HIS A 262 8.32 -11.17 -13.40
CA HIS A 262 6.96 -10.68 -13.58
C HIS A 262 6.15 -10.79 -12.27
N GLU A 263 6.49 -11.73 -11.40
CA GLU A 263 5.79 -11.95 -10.13
C GLU A 263 6.14 -10.89 -9.08
N GLU A 264 5.13 -10.43 -8.33
CA GLU A 264 5.31 -9.47 -7.24
C GLU A 264 5.68 -10.11 -5.90
N ALA A 265 5.44 -11.41 -5.74
CA ALA A 265 5.67 -12.12 -4.48
C ALA A 265 7.13 -12.00 -3.97
N PRO A 266 8.17 -12.10 -4.81
CA PRO A 266 9.55 -11.88 -4.38
C PRO A 266 9.79 -10.45 -3.87
N PHE A 267 9.25 -9.44 -4.55
CA PHE A 267 9.36 -8.03 -4.13
C PHE A 267 8.64 -7.79 -2.80
N ARG A 268 7.45 -8.37 -2.60
CA ARG A 268 6.73 -8.32 -1.32
C ARG A 268 7.51 -8.95 -0.17
N ARG A 269 8.15 -10.10 -0.41
CA ARG A 269 9.02 -10.75 0.60
C ARG A 269 10.21 -9.87 0.95
N TRP A 270 10.86 -9.30 -0.06
CA TRP A 270 11.97 -8.36 0.15
C TRP A 270 11.52 -7.12 0.94
N LEU A 271 10.37 -6.54 0.59
CA LEU A 271 9.83 -5.36 1.26
C LEU A 271 9.54 -5.64 2.73
N ASN A 272 8.87 -6.75 3.04
CA ASN A 272 8.59 -7.13 4.42
C ASN A 272 9.86 -7.34 5.25
N ALA A 273 10.89 -7.98 4.69
CA ALA A 273 12.19 -8.11 5.36
C ALA A 273 12.85 -6.75 5.58
N SER A 274 12.84 -5.89 4.57
CA SER A 274 13.45 -4.55 4.64
C SER A 274 12.74 -3.62 5.62
N LEU A 275 11.43 -3.77 5.81
CA LEU A 275 10.69 -3.05 6.85
C LEU A 275 11.11 -3.49 8.26
N VAL A 276 11.42 -4.77 8.46
CA VAL A 276 11.98 -5.27 9.73
C VAL A 276 13.37 -4.69 9.96
N ASP A 277 14.23 -4.72 8.94
CA ASP A 277 15.60 -4.19 9.02
C ASP A 277 15.60 -2.68 9.26
N LEU A 278 14.72 -1.93 8.58
CA LEU A 278 14.51 -0.50 8.83
C LEU A 278 14.12 -0.25 10.29
N GLY A 279 13.16 -1.01 10.80
CA GLY A 279 12.72 -0.93 12.18
C GLY A 279 13.84 -1.23 13.19
N GLN A 280 14.69 -2.21 12.90
CA GLN A 280 15.87 -2.54 13.72
C GLN A 280 16.91 -1.43 13.69
N SER A 281 17.25 -0.90 12.51
CA SER A 281 18.18 0.24 12.38
C SER A 281 17.66 1.47 13.13
N VAL A 282 16.37 1.78 13.06
CA VAL A 282 15.76 2.88 13.82
C VAL A 282 15.89 2.67 15.34
N LEU A 283 15.64 1.45 15.83
CA LEU A 283 15.78 1.15 17.27
C LEU A 283 17.23 1.20 17.73
N PHE A 284 18.14 0.66 16.92
CA PHE A 284 19.56 0.71 17.19
C PHE A 284 20.05 2.16 17.24
N PHE A 285 19.65 2.98 16.27
CA PHE A 285 19.92 4.41 16.21
C PHE A 285 19.46 5.16 17.47
N VAL A 286 18.24 4.92 17.93
CA VAL A 286 17.71 5.50 19.18
C VAL A 286 18.52 5.02 20.39
N SER A 287 18.84 3.72 20.47
CA SER A 287 19.56 3.14 21.60
C SER A 287 21.00 3.66 21.71
N LEU A 288 21.68 3.88 20.59
CA LEU A 288 23.03 4.43 20.53
C LEU A 288 23.06 5.85 21.08
N ASN A 289 22.10 6.70 20.69
CA ASN A 289 22.02 8.08 21.17
C ASN A 289 21.72 8.16 22.68
N GLN A 290 20.98 7.20 23.24
CA GLN A 290 20.74 7.15 24.69
C GLN A 290 22.01 6.78 25.48
N LYS A 291 22.87 5.93 24.93
CA LYS A 291 24.14 5.51 25.57
C LYS A 291 25.22 6.59 25.51
N GLN A 292 25.19 7.45 24.48
CA GLN A 292 26.16 8.54 24.28
C GLN A 292 26.16 9.58 25.43
N ALA A 293 25.05 9.74 26.16
CA ALA A 293 24.94 10.68 27.28
C ALA A 293 25.97 10.43 28.41
N ASN A 294 26.52 9.21 28.50
CA ASN A 294 27.42 8.78 29.57
C ASN A 294 28.81 8.32 29.07
N ALA A 295 29.15 8.53 27.80
CA ALA A 295 30.33 7.93 27.18
C ALA A 295 31.58 8.84 27.20
N ALA A 296 32.77 8.23 27.28
CA ALA A 296 34.05 8.94 27.31
C ALA A 296 34.37 9.59 25.94
N GLU A 297 35.35 10.49 25.89
CA GLU A 297 35.65 11.28 24.69
C GLU A 297 36.09 10.44 23.48
N GLN A 298 36.79 9.33 23.72
CA GLN A 298 37.20 8.35 22.70
C GLN A 298 36.01 7.55 22.13
N ASP A 299 34.97 7.32 22.94
CA ASP A 299 33.74 6.67 22.49
C ASP A 299 32.94 7.57 21.54
N ARG A 300 33.09 8.90 21.64
CA ARG A 300 32.33 9.86 20.81
C ARG A 300 32.65 9.75 19.32
N ALA A 301 33.91 9.55 18.94
CA ALA A 301 34.29 9.40 17.54
C ALA A 301 33.75 8.10 16.93
N TRP A 302 33.82 7.00 17.69
CA TRP A 302 33.22 5.72 17.30
C TRP A 302 31.69 5.81 17.21
N HIS A 303 31.05 6.52 18.15
CA HIS A 303 29.62 6.79 18.14
C HIS A 303 29.20 7.59 16.90
N ALA A 304 29.91 8.67 16.58
CA ALA A 304 29.64 9.50 15.40
C ALA A 304 29.73 8.68 14.11
N ALA A 305 30.80 7.89 13.94
CA ALA A 305 30.98 7.02 12.78
C ALA A 305 29.88 5.95 12.67
N THR A 306 29.47 5.37 13.81
CA THR A 306 28.40 4.36 13.85
C THR A 306 27.04 4.97 13.50
N LEU A 307 26.71 6.14 14.05
CA LEU A 307 25.47 6.85 13.75
C LEU A 307 25.40 7.27 12.28
N PHE A 308 26.50 7.78 11.73
CA PHE A 308 26.59 8.12 10.32
C PHE A 308 26.36 6.90 9.42
N ARG A 309 26.95 5.74 9.75
CA ARG A 309 26.73 4.48 9.04
C ARG A 309 25.26 4.03 9.10
N GLU A 310 24.61 4.17 10.25
CA GLU A 310 23.19 3.81 10.39
C GLU A 310 22.28 4.75 9.60
N ILE A 311 22.56 6.06 9.59
CA ILE A 311 21.85 7.03 8.75
C ILE A 311 21.94 6.62 7.27
N ARG A 312 23.15 6.27 6.81
CA ARG A 312 23.37 5.76 5.44
C ARG A 312 22.63 4.46 5.16
N THR A 313 22.52 3.58 6.15
CA THR A 313 21.78 2.32 6.04
C THR A 313 20.27 2.57 5.93
N VAL A 314 19.73 3.45 6.78
CA VAL A 314 18.32 3.86 6.73
C VAL A 314 18.00 4.51 5.39
N GLU A 315 18.82 5.45 4.93
CA GLU A 315 18.69 6.08 3.62
C GLU A 315 18.72 5.04 2.49
N ALA A 316 19.62 4.04 2.58
CA ALA A 316 19.74 3.01 1.58
C ALA A 316 18.49 2.12 1.44
N LEU A 317 17.79 1.89 2.53
CA LEU A 317 16.54 1.12 2.55
C LEU A 317 15.32 1.99 2.23
N PHE A 318 15.34 3.27 2.61
CA PHE A 318 14.15 4.12 2.55
C PHE A 318 13.64 4.34 1.13
N THR A 319 14.53 4.68 0.18
CA THR A 319 14.16 4.88 -1.23
C THR A 319 13.45 3.67 -1.83
N PRO A 320 14.03 2.45 -1.84
CA PRO A 320 13.36 1.29 -2.41
C PRO A 320 12.10 0.88 -1.64
N ILE A 321 12.05 1.07 -0.31
CA ILE A 321 10.83 0.83 0.48
C ILE A 321 9.70 1.75 0.03
N LEU A 322 9.98 3.04 -0.15
CA LEU A 322 8.97 4.01 -0.58
C LEU A 322 8.50 3.76 -2.02
N LEU A 323 9.42 3.44 -2.94
CA LEU A 323 9.09 3.08 -4.32
C LEU A 323 8.15 1.86 -4.42
N MET A 324 8.27 0.93 -3.46
CA MET A 324 7.48 -0.32 -3.41
C MET A 324 6.31 -0.25 -2.42
N ALA A 325 5.97 0.91 -1.87
CA ALA A 325 4.91 1.04 -0.87
C ALA A 325 3.54 0.56 -1.39
N ASP A 326 3.29 0.69 -2.69
CA ASP A 326 2.10 0.19 -3.39
C ASP A 326 1.92 -1.33 -3.29
N LEU A 327 2.97 -2.10 -2.96
CA LEU A 327 2.86 -3.55 -2.74
C LEU A 327 2.31 -3.94 -1.36
N ILE A 328 2.41 -3.05 -0.37
CA ILE A 328 2.00 -3.32 1.01
C ILE A 328 0.74 -2.55 1.41
N LEU A 329 0.56 -1.30 0.98
CA LEU A 329 -0.58 -0.46 1.38
C LEU A 329 -1.95 -1.10 1.06
N PRO A 330 -2.16 -1.75 -0.10
CA PRO A 330 -3.45 -2.38 -0.43
C PRO A 330 -3.73 -3.70 0.33
N GLN A 331 -2.75 -4.24 1.06
CA GLN A 331 -2.94 -5.50 1.80
C GLN A 331 -3.80 -5.28 3.05
N PRO A 332 -4.49 -6.33 3.55
CA PRO A 332 -5.16 -6.27 4.85
C PRO A 332 -4.18 -5.86 5.96
N ASP A 333 -4.52 -4.84 6.74
CA ASP A 333 -3.65 -4.19 7.73
C ASP A 333 -2.28 -3.70 7.18
N GLY A 334 -2.16 -3.55 5.87
CA GLY A 334 -0.92 -3.18 5.18
C GLY A 334 -0.40 -1.81 5.61
N ALA A 335 -1.27 -0.79 5.56
CA ALA A 335 -0.98 0.56 6.04
C ALA A 335 -0.53 0.57 7.51
N TYR A 336 -1.18 -0.22 8.36
CA TYR A 336 -0.83 -0.35 9.77
C TYR A 336 0.54 -0.99 9.98
N ARG A 337 0.84 -2.09 9.30
CA ARG A 337 2.14 -2.76 9.36
C ARG A 337 3.25 -1.84 8.85
N PHE A 338 3.00 -1.13 7.76
CA PHE A 338 3.91 -0.15 7.21
C PHE A 338 4.19 0.98 8.21
N ALA A 339 3.16 1.55 8.84
CA ALA A 339 3.30 2.59 9.86
C ALA A 339 4.08 2.10 11.10
N LEU A 340 3.81 0.87 11.59
CA LEU A 340 4.53 0.29 12.73
C LEU A 340 6.01 0.04 12.45
N ALA A 341 6.39 -0.21 11.20
CA ALA A 341 7.77 -0.48 10.81
C ALA A 341 8.69 0.70 11.15
N PHE A 342 8.22 1.93 10.94
CA PHE A 342 8.95 3.15 11.30
C PHE A 342 9.25 3.30 12.79
N PHE A 343 8.53 2.58 13.65
CA PHE A 343 8.75 2.56 15.08
C PHE A 343 9.44 1.28 15.55
N GLY A 344 9.92 0.41 14.66
CA GLY A 344 10.51 -0.88 15.03
C GLY A 344 9.54 -1.82 15.74
N LEU A 345 8.25 -1.71 15.42
CA LEU A 345 7.16 -2.53 15.99
C LEU A 345 6.68 -3.58 14.99
N VAL A 346 7.62 -4.16 14.25
CA VAL A 346 7.44 -5.26 13.28
C VAL A 346 8.48 -6.35 13.52
N GLY A 347 8.19 -7.59 13.10
CA GLY A 347 9.06 -8.75 13.32
C GLY A 347 9.42 -8.95 14.79
N GLN A 348 10.70 -9.20 15.07
CA GLN A 348 11.21 -9.42 16.43
C GLN A 348 10.91 -8.25 17.39
N GLY A 349 10.92 -7.00 16.91
CA GLY A 349 10.65 -5.84 17.76
C GLY A 349 9.21 -5.83 18.30
N ARG A 350 8.26 -6.35 17.50
CA ARG A 350 6.87 -6.54 17.94
C ARG A 350 6.74 -7.71 18.90
N GLU A 351 7.41 -8.82 18.63
CA GLU A 351 7.41 -10.01 19.48
C GLU A 351 7.96 -9.70 20.88
N GLN A 352 9.10 -9.01 20.95
CA GLN A 352 9.70 -8.57 22.21
C GLN A 352 8.77 -7.64 22.99
N TRP A 353 8.12 -6.69 22.31
CA TRP A 353 7.15 -5.80 22.95
C TRP A 353 5.93 -6.57 23.47
N ASN A 354 5.38 -7.50 22.69
CA ASN A 354 4.27 -8.36 23.11
C ASN A 354 4.64 -9.22 24.32
N GLN A 355 5.85 -9.79 24.36
CA GLN A 355 6.34 -10.55 25.50
C GLN A 355 6.48 -9.67 26.75
N ALA A 356 7.03 -8.46 26.61
CA ALA A 356 7.13 -7.50 27.71
C ALA A 356 5.76 -7.07 28.23
N LEU A 357 4.80 -6.85 27.33
CA LEU A 357 3.40 -6.56 27.66
C LEU A 357 2.77 -7.71 28.46
N LEU A 358 2.92 -8.95 28.00
CA LEU A 358 2.39 -10.14 28.68
C LEU A 358 3.03 -10.33 30.07
N ALA A 359 4.35 -10.18 30.19
CA ALA A 359 5.04 -10.26 31.48
C ALA A 359 4.58 -9.16 32.45
N GLY A 360 4.39 -7.93 31.95
CA GLY A 360 3.84 -6.82 32.71
C GLY A 360 2.38 -7.07 33.16
N ALA A 361 1.57 -7.63 32.28
CA ALA A 361 0.19 -8.03 32.57
C ALA A 361 0.14 -9.15 33.62
N GLU A 362 1.00 -10.17 33.52
CA GLU A 362 1.10 -11.25 34.51
C GLU A 362 1.47 -10.69 35.89
N LYS A 363 2.45 -9.78 35.95
CA LYS A 363 2.83 -9.11 37.20
C LYS A 363 1.68 -8.27 37.77
N ALA A 364 0.97 -7.52 36.93
CA ALA A 364 -0.16 -6.68 37.36
C ALA A 364 -1.32 -7.52 37.91
N VAL A 365 -1.69 -8.60 37.21
CA VAL A 365 -2.75 -9.53 37.64
C VAL A 365 -2.33 -10.25 38.93
N ARG A 366 -1.08 -10.72 39.03
CA ARG A 366 -0.55 -11.32 40.27
C ARG A 366 -0.65 -10.36 41.45
N LEU A 367 -0.24 -9.10 41.25
CA LEU A 367 -0.34 -8.06 42.28
C LEU A 367 -1.81 -7.77 42.67
N ALA A 368 -2.74 -7.82 41.72
CA ALA A 368 -4.17 -7.66 42.00
C ALA A 368 -4.69 -8.80 42.91
N PHE A 369 -4.34 -10.05 42.63
CA PHE A 369 -4.69 -11.18 43.51
C PHE A 369 -4.05 -11.08 44.89
N LEU A 370 -2.80 -10.63 44.99
CA LEU A 370 -2.12 -10.43 46.28
C LEU A 370 -2.75 -9.30 47.10
N ARG A 371 -3.21 -8.21 46.45
CA ARG A 371 -3.92 -7.12 47.12
C ARG A 371 -5.30 -7.56 47.59
N ALA A 372 -6.07 -8.24 46.74
CA ALA A 372 -7.37 -8.79 47.11
C ALA A 372 -7.28 -9.75 48.30
N LEU A 373 -6.21 -10.56 48.39
CA LEU A 373 -5.97 -11.42 49.55
C LEU A 373 -5.78 -10.61 50.85
N LYS A 374 -5.14 -9.42 50.78
CA LYS A 374 -4.97 -8.52 51.93
C LYS A 374 -6.27 -7.79 52.30
N GLU A 375 -7.13 -7.54 51.32
CA GLU A 375 -8.42 -6.86 51.47
C GLU A 375 -9.60 -7.83 51.70
N ASP A 376 -9.30 -9.12 51.94
CA ASP A 376 -10.25 -10.24 52.10
C ASP A 376 -11.30 -10.39 50.98
N GLN A 377 -10.96 -9.95 49.77
CA GLN A 377 -11.76 -10.15 48.56
C GLN A 377 -11.56 -11.57 48.00
N THR A 378 -12.64 -12.19 47.52
CA THR A 378 -12.59 -13.56 47.00
C THR A 378 -11.94 -13.61 45.61
N PRO A 379 -11.12 -14.64 45.32
CA PRO A 379 -10.55 -14.85 43.99
C PRO A 379 -11.59 -14.89 42.86
N GLU A 380 -12.80 -15.39 43.16
CA GLU A 380 -13.94 -15.42 42.26
C GLU A 380 -14.29 -14.02 41.69
N GLN A 381 -14.32 -12.99 42.54
CA GLN A 381 -14.65 -11.62 42.13
C GLN A 381 -13.60 -11.08 41.14
N LEU A 382 -12.33 -11.36 41.39
CA LEU A 382 -11.23 -10.98 40.51
C LEU A 382 -11.28 -11.71 39.16
N ILE A 383 -11.56 -13.02 39.16
CA ILE A 383 -11.72 -13.79 37.93
C ILE A 383 -12.86 -13.21 37.08
N ARG A 384 -14.01 -12.92 37.69
CA ARG A 384 -15.16 -12.27 37.02
C ARG A 384 -14.80 -10.91 36.43
N LYS A 385 -14.04 -10.09 37.16
CA LYS A 385 -13.65 -8.74 36.72
C LYS A 385 -12.64 -8.79 35.56
N LEU A 386 -11.68 -9.72 35.62
CA LEU A 386 -10.58 -9.82 34.66
C LEU A 386 -10.87 -10.74 33.47
N SER A 387 -12.01 -11.44 33.46
CA SER A 387 -12.51 -12.18 32.29
C SER A 387 -13.26 -11.28 31.30
N PHE A 388 -13.49 -10.00 31.62
CA PHE A 388 -14.14 -9.00 30.74
C PHE A 388 -15.46 -9.47 30.10
N GLY A 389 -16.23 -10.30 30.81
CA GLY A 389 -17.53 -10.81 30.35
C GLY A 389 -17.50 -12.12 29.56
N ASP A 390 -16.31 -12.70 29.29
CA ASP A 390 -16.20 -14.02 28.66
C ASP A 390 -16.60 -15.13 29.65
N ARG A 391 -17.77 -15.73 29.42
CA ARG A 391 -18.37 -16.76 30.28
C ARG A 391 -17.63 -18.09 30.22
N ASP A 392 -16.96 -18.42 29.12
CA ASP A 392 -16.26 -19.69 28.97
C ASP A 392 -14.92 -19.64 29.71
N VAL A 393 -14.22 -18.52 29.57
CA VAL A 393 -12.98 -18.25 30.30
C VAL A 393 -13.25 -18.20 31.78
N GLN A 394 -14.30 -17.47 32.20
CA GLN A 394 -14.69 -17.39 33.59
C GLN A 394 -14.97 -18.78 34.16
N ARG A 395 -15.82 -19.61 33.52
CA ARG A 395 -16.14 -20.96 33.99
C ARG A 395 -14.90 -21.84 34.14
N ARG A 396 -14.01 -21.84 33.13
CA ARG A 396 -12.77 -22.62 33.17
C ARG A 396 -11.83 -22.21 34.30
N LEU A 397 -11.71 -20.91 34.57
CA LEU A 397 -10.83 -20.40 35.62
C LEU A 397 -11.42 -20.58 37.02
N MET A 398 -12.75 -20.47 37.14
CA MET A 398 -13.48 -20.78 38.37
C MET A 398 -13.34 -22.25 38.77
N GLY A 399 -13.23 -23.16 37.80
CA GLY A 399 -12.96 -24.58 38.06
C GLY A 399 -11.57 -24.89 38.63
N GLU A 400 -10.67 -23.92 38.72
CA GLU A 400 -9.36 -24.06 39.39
C GLU A 400 -9.41 -23.63 40.87
N LEU A 401 -10.58 -23.16 41.34
CA LEU A 401 -10.83 -22.84 42.76
C LEU A 401 -11.46 -24.04 43.45
N ASP A 402 -11.19 -24.20 44.75
CA ASP A 402 -11.91 -25.17 45.58
C ASP A 402 -13.40 -24.83 45.65
N TRP A 403 -14.23 -25.85 45.51
CA TRP A 403 -15.69 -25.69 45.36
C TRP A 403 -16.32 -25.08 46.61
N ILE A 404 -15.78 -25.38 47.79
CA ILE A 404 -16.36 -24.98 49.08
C ILE A 404 -15.81 -23.62 49.50
N SER A 405 -14.49 -23.49 49.58
CA SER A 405 -13.82 -22.28 50.07
C SER A 405 -13.74 -21.18 49.02
N LYS A 406 -13.89 -21.51 47.74
CA LYS A 406 -13.70 -20.60 46.59
C LYS A 406 -12.32 -19.92 46.58
N ARG A 407 -11.34 -20.55 47.23
CA ARG A 407 -9.94 -20.12 47.30
C ARG A 407 -9.07 -21.05 46.45
N PHE A 408 -7.83 -20.64 46.25
CA PHE A 408 -6.83 -21.49 45.59
C PHE A 408 -6.22 -22.44 46.64
N ASP A 409 -6.13 -23.73 46.33
CA ASP A 409 -5.47 -24.71 47.20
C ASP A 409 -3.95 -24.61 47.12
N SER A 410 -3.43 -24.07 46.02
CA SER A 410 -2.00 -23.97 45.77
C SER A 410 -1.58 -22.71 45.01
N VAL A 411 -0.33 -22.31 45.23
CA VAL A 411 0.34 -21.25 44.45
C VAL A 411 0.37 -21.58 42.96
N LYS A 412 0.51 -22.87 42.61
CA LYS A 412 0.54 -23.33 41.21
C LYS A 412 -0.79 -23.10 40.49
N GLN A 413 -1.93 -23.39 41.13
CA GLN A 413 -3.26 -23.10 40.57
C GLN A 413 -3.46 -21.59 40.39
N ARG A 414 -3.11 -20.79 41.40
CA ARG A 414 -3.16 -19.33 41.30
C ARG A 414 -2.35 -18.82 40.11
N ASP A 415 -1.10 -19.26 39.98
CA ASP A 415 -0.23 -18.78 38.89
C ASP A 415 -0.72 -19.24 37.52
N LYS A 416 -1.35 -20.41 37.41
CA LYS A 416 -2.04 -20.87 36.19
C LYS A 416 -3.21 -19.95 35.82
N VAL A 417 -4.05 -19.58 36.78
CA VAL A 417 -5.16 -18.63 36.57
C VAL A 417 -4.65 -17.24 36.22
N VAL A 418 -3.62 -16.75 36.92
CA VAL A 418 -2.96 -15.47 36.66
C VAL A 418 -2.44 -15.41 35.22
N ARG A 419 -1.70 -16.43 34.76
CA ARG A 419 -1.17 -16.47 33.39
C ARG A 419 -2.28 -16.42 32.33
N ARG A 420 -3.38 -17.13 32.56
CA ARG A 420 -4.53 -17.10 31.63
C ARG A 420 -5.22 -15.74 31.62
N LEU A 421 -5.49 -15.15 32.79
CA LEU A 421 -6.08 -13.81 32.90
C LEU A 421 -5.16 -12.71 32.35
N ALA A 422 -3.84 -12.89 32.45
CA ALA A 422 -2.87 -11.95 31.92
C ALA A 422 -2.99 -11.77 30.39
N VAL A 423 -3.39 -12.80 29.64
CA VAL A 423 -3.62 -12.70 28.19
C VAL A 423 -4.78 -11.74 27.89
N TYR A 424 -5.90 -11.88 28.60
CA TYR A 424 -7.07 -10.99 28.44
C TYR A 424 -6.76 -9.57 28.88
N TYR A 425 -6.07 -9.43 30.02
CA TYR A 425 -5.65 -8.13 30.51
C TYR A 425 -4.66 -7.44 29.56
N ALA A 426 -3.71 -8.19 28.98
CA ALA A 426 -2.78 -7.69 27.98
C ALA A 426 -3.51 -7.22 26.71
N SER A 427 -4.46 -8.02 26.20
CA SER A 427 -5.29 -7.65 25.04
C SER A 427 -6.08 -6.36 25.28
N TYR A 428 -6.73 -6.25 26.45
CA TYR A 428 -7.47 -5.04 26.84
C TYR A 428 -6.56 -3.80 26.92
N ARG A 429 -5.32 -3.96 27.40
CA ARG A 429 -4.35 -2.87 27.56
C ARG A 429 -3.49 -2.62 26.32
N GLU A 430 -3.57 -3.46 25.29
CA GLU A 430 -2.67 -3.42 24.15
C GLU A 430 -2.73 -2.06 23.43
N ALA A 431 -3.93 -1.61 23.07
CA ALA A 431 -4.12 -0.37 22.33
C ALA A 431 -3.54 0.88 23.04
N PRO A 432 -3.90 1.18 24.30
CA PRO A 432 -3.35 2.36 24.99
C PRO A 432 -1.85 2.25 25.25
N LEU A 433 -1.33 1.05 25.57
CA LEU A 433 0.11 0.86 25.80
C LEU A 433 0.91 0.94 24.50
N LEU A 434 0.34 0.47 23.39
CA LEU A 434 0.95 0.60 22.07
C LEU A 434 1.04 2.07 21.64
N ALA A 435 -0.04 2.84 21.84
CA ALA A 435 -0.03 4.26 21.54
C ALA A 435 1.01 5.01 22.37
N ALA A 436 1.16 4.68 23.65
CA ALA A 436 2.20 5.23 24.53
C ALA A 436 3.61 4.85 24.05
N GLU A 437 3.81 3.59 23.64
CA GLU A 437 5.08 3.10 23.10
C GLU A 437 5.45 3.82 21.79
N VAL A 438 4.51 3.96 20.86
CA VAL A 438 4.69 4.70 19.60
C VAL A 438 5.03 6.16 19.90
N ALA A 439 4.32 6.82 20.82
CA ALA A 439 4.59 8.21 21.20
C ALA A 439 5.97 8.38 21.86
N ARG A 440 6.44 7.39 22.64
CA ARG A 440 7.79 7.36 23.18
C ARG A 440 8.83 7.24 22.07
N ARG A 441 8.73 6.20 21.23
CA ARG A 441 9.68 5.95 20.13
C ARG A 441 9.72 7.09 19.11
N TYR A 442 8.57 7.72 18.83
CA TYR A 442 8.51 8.93 18.03
C TYR A 442 9.33 10.07 18.63
N ARG A 443 9.14 10.38 19.92
CA ARG A 443 9.90 11.46 20.57
C ARG A 443 11.39 11.18 20.56
N ASP A 444 11.77 9.95 20.84
CA ASP A 444 13.17 9.54 20.81
C ASP A 444 13.75 9.70 19.40
N LEU A 445 13.06 9.18 18.36
CA LEU A 445 13.50 9.28 16.97
C LEU A 445 13.61 10.74 16.50
N MET A 446 12.58 11.56 16.75
CA MET A 446 12.61 12.98 16.36
C MET A 446 13.70 13.76 17.10
N ARG A 447 13.99 13.42 18.36
CA ARG A 447 15.12 14.01 19.09
C ARG A 447 16.44 13.65 18.43
N VAL A 448 16.59 12.42 17.95
CA VAL A 448 17.84 11.99 17.32
C VAL A 448 18.01 12.60 15.93
N LEU A 449 16.92 12.68 15.15
CA LEU A 449 16.89 13.28 13.81
C LEU A 449 16.90 14.82 13.82
N HIS A 450 16.76 15.46 14.99
CA HIS A 450 16.77 16.91 15.10
C HIS A 450 18.11 17.48 14.63
N GLU A 451 18.06 18.57 13.88
CA GLU A 451 19.24 19.20 13.28
C GLU A 451 20.32 19.52 14.33
N ASP A 452 19.94 20.13 15.46
CA ASP A 452 20.87 20.44 16.54
C ASP A 452 21.54 19.20 17.15
N ASN A 453 20.82 18.08 17.24
CA ASN A 453 21.40 16.85 17.75
C ASN A 453 22.39 16.25 16.74
N LEU A 454 22.05 16.27 15.45
CA LEU A 454 22.94 15.81 14.38
C LEU A 454 24.21 16.68 14.30
N ARG A 455 24.08 18.01 14.39
CA ARG A 455 25.22 18.95 14.43
C ARG A 455 26.16 18.71 15.62
N ARG A 456 25.60 18.31 16.77
CA ARG A 456 26.38 18.03 17.98
C ARG A 456 27.17 16.72 17.87
N VAL A 457 26.62 15.73 17.17
CA VAL A 457 27.14 14.36 17.20
C VAL A 457 27.98 14.02 15.97
N LEU A 458 27.67 14.59 14.81
CA LEU A 458 28.40 14.35 13.57
C LEU A 458 29.51 15.38 13.36
N ASN A 459 30.56 14.98 12.64
CA ASN A 459 31.57 15.93 12.18
C ASN A 459 30.96 16.89 11.13
N PRO A 460 31.50 18.11 10.94
CA PRO A 460 30.93 19.09 10.00
C PRO A 460 30.72 18.56 8.58
N GLU A 461 31.69 17.81 8.05
CA GLU A 461 31.60 17.18 6.72
C GLU A 461 30.46 16.16 6.64
N GLN A 462 30.36 15.29 7.65
CA GLN A 462 29.29 14.28 7.75
C GLN A 462 27.92 14.94 7.91
N PHE A 463 27.84 16.02 8.68
CA PHE A 463 26.60 16.77 8.87
C PHE A 463 26.15 17.43 7.57
N GLU A 464 27.05 18.06 6.80
CA GLU A 464 26.70 18.60 5.49
C GLU A 464 26.21 17.50 4.54
N GLU A 465 26.88 16.35 4.53
CA GLU A 465 26.49 15.20 3.72
C GLU A 465 25.08 14.73 4.06
N VAL A 466 24.76 14.64 5.36
CA VAL A 466 23.45 14.27 5.90
C VAL A 466 22.38 15.33 5.59
N ASN A 467 22.71 16.63 5.66
CA ASN A 467 21.77 17.71 5.39
C ASN A 467 21.41 17.81 3.89
N ARG A 468 22.30 17.36 3.00
CA ARG A 468 22.00 17.21 1.56
C ARG A 468 21.03 16.05 1.27
N LEU A 469 20.81 15.14 2.22
CA LEU A 469 19.91 14.01 2.04
C LEU A 469 18.46 14.47 2.26
N ILE A 470 17.77 14.82 1.16
CA ILE A 470 16.33 15.14 1.16
C ILE A 470 15.51 14.04 1.85
N LEU A 471 15.95 12.79 1.73
CA LEU A 471 15.28 11.60 2.22
C LEU A 471 15.08 11.57 3.74
N LEU A 472 15.92 12.23 4.55
CA LEU A 472 15.72 12.27 6.00
C LEU A 472 14.56 13.17 6.42
N ARG A 473 14.34 14.27 5.68
CA ARG A 473 13.18 15.14 5.89
C ARG A 473 11.89 14.43 5.51
N GLU A 474 11.92 13.69 4.40
CA GLU A 474 10.82 12.84 3.97
C GLU A 474 10.51 11.72 4.97
N LEU A 475 11.54 11.06 5.52
CA LEU A 475 11.38 10.06 6.58
C LEU A 475 10.74 10.67 7.83
N ALA A 476 11.23 11.82 8.31
CA ALA A 476 10.67 12.48 9.49
C ALA A 476 9.19 12.88 9.30
N ALA A 477 8.86 13.40 8.12
CA ALA A 477 7.49 13.75 7.79
C ALA A 477 6.58 12.51 7.73
N LEU A 478 7.04 11.42 7.11
CA LEU A 478 6.31 10.15 7.04
C LEU A 478 6.13 9.50 8.42
N VAL A 479 7.13 9.57 9.29
CA VAL A 479 7.06 9.13 10.69
C VAL A 479 5.99 9.92 11.47
N SER A 480 5.88 11.22 11.23
CA SER A 480 4.84 12.07 11.83
C SER A 480 3.44 11.65 11.38
N ASP A 481 3.25 11.44 10.07
CA ASP A 481 1.99 10.96 9.50
C ASP A 481 1.62 9.57 10.06
N ALA A 482 2.59 8.66 10.13
CA ALA A 482 2.44 7.32 10.69
C ALA A 482 1.99 7.37 12.16
N ARG A 483 2.60 8.24 12.99
CA ARG A 483 2.18 8.44 14.38
C ARG A 483 0.72 8.92 14.45
N ARG A 484 0.34 9.91 13.64
CA ARG A 484 -1.00 10.51 13.67
C ARG A 484 -2.07 9.49 13.31
N PHE A 485 -1.80 8.67 12.30
CA PHE A 485 -2.63 7.55 11.90
C PHE A 485 -2.75 6.47 12.99
N LEU A 486 -1.63 6.00 13.55
CA LEU A 486 -1.63 4.99 14.60
C LEU A 486 -2.37 5.43 15.87
N ALA A 487 -2.31 6.72 16.21
CA ALA A 487 -3.03 7.26 17.36
C ALA A 487 -4.56 7.21 17.18
N ARG A 488 -5.06 7.31 15.94
CA ARG A 488 -6.50 7.31 15.62
C ARG A 488 -7.08 5.91 15.46
N ARG A 489 -6.33 4.94 14.87
CA ARG A 489 -6.80 3.59 14.50
C ARG A 489 -7.37 2.73 15.63
N ARG A 490 -7.01 2.98 16.90
CA ARG A 490 -7.54 2.20 18.05
C ARG A 490 -7.86 3.07 19.27
N ALA A 491 -8.09 4.36 19.04
CA ALA A 491 -8.52 5.23 20.12
C ALA A 491 -9.98 4.95 20.47
N LEU A 492 -10.26 4.68 21.75
CA LEU A 492 -11.60 4.33 22.27
C LEU A 492 -12.68 5.38 22.00
N LYS A 493 -12.28 6.61 21.65
CA LYS A 493 -13.18 7.75 21.40
C LYS A 493 -13.40 8.04 19.91
N THR A 494 -12.67 7.36 19.02
CA THR A 494 -12.72 7.61 17.57
C THR A 494 -13.86 6.81 16.96
N THR A 495 -14.65 7.46 16.10
CA THR A 495 -15.70 6.78 15.32
C THR A 495 -15.09 5.88 14.24
N VAL A 496 -15.86 4.92 13.72
CA VAL A 496 -15.39 4.05 12.62
C VAL A 496 -15.07 4.87 11.37
N GLU A 497 -15.87 5.89 11.08
CA GLU A 497 -15.65 6.79 9.95
C GLU A 497 -14.34 7.56 10.07
N GLU A 498 -14.02 8.08 11.25
CA GLU A 498 -12.75 8.79 11.50
C GLU A 498 -11.53 7.85 11.44
N MET A 499 -11.69 6.59 11.86
CA MET A 499 -10.64 5.57 11.73
C MET A 499 -10.32 5.29 10.27
N LEU A 500 -11.36 5.05 9.45
CA LEU A 500 -11.22 4.80 8.01
C LEU A 500 -10.68 6.03 7.29
N ALA A 501 -11.17 7.23 7.61
CA ALA A 501 -10.68 8.48 7.04
C ALA A 501 -9.18 8.66 7.30
N SER A 502 -8.74 8.40 8.55
CA SER A 502 -7.33 8.52 8.90
C SER A 502 -6.44 7.49 8.19
N GLU A 503 -6.96 6.32 7.84
CA GLU A 503 -6.23 5.34 7.03
C GLU A 503 -6.08 5.82 5.59
N ILE A 504 -7.16 6.32 4.99
CA ILE A 504 -7.14 6.90 3.64
C ILE A 504 -6.16 8.08 3.57
N GLU A 505 -6.21 9.01 4.53
CA GLU A 505 -5.29 10.16 4.62
C GLU A 505 -3.82 9.71 4.65
N PHE A 506 -3.52 8.66 5.43
CA PHE A 506 -2.16 8.13 5.53
C PHE A 506 -1.71 7.47 4.23
N VAL A 507 -2.55 6.63 3.62
CA VAL A 507 -2.27 5.99 2.32
C VAL A 507 -2.04 7.05 1.24
N GLN A 508 -2.89 8.07 1.16
CA GLN A 508 -2.74 9.19 0.22
C GLN A 508 -1.42 9.94 0.44
N SER A 509 -1.04 10.23 1.70
CA SER A 509 0.25 10.86 2.00
C SER A 509 1.44 10.02 1.49
N VAL A 510 1.42 8.71 1.72
CA VAL A 510 2.47 7.79 1.24
C VAL A 510 2.52 7.76 -0.29
N CYS A 511 1.37 7.64 -0.95
CA CYS A 511 1.29 7.61 -2.41
C CYS A 511 1.82 8.90 -3.05
N ARG A 512 1.46 10.08 -2.51
CA ARG A 512 1.97 11.38 -2.97
C ARG A 512 3.50 11.49 -2.84
N ARG A 513 4.06 11.05 -1.70
CA ARG A 513 5.52 11.04 -1.50
C ARG A 513 6.22 10.08 -2.46
N ARG A 514 5.67 8.88 -2.64
CA ARG A 514 6.16 7.90 -3.62
C ARG A 514 6.16 8.48 -5.03
N LEU A 515 5.07 9.12 -5.45
CA LEU A 515 4.97 9.73 -6.77
C LEU A 515 5.94 10.89 -6.96
N ASN A 516 6.13 11.75 -5.96
CA ASN A 516 7.15 12.80 -6.00
C ASN A 516 8.56 12.22 -6.17
N LEU A 517 8.87 11.11 -5.49
CA LEU A 517 10.14 10.41 -5.65
C LEU A 517 10.27 9.80 -7.05
N VAL A 518 9.21 9.20 -7.59
CA VAL A 518 9.18 8.66 -8.97
C VAL A 518 9.42 9.78 -9.99
N ARG A 519 8.75 10.93 -9.83
CA ARG A 519 8.97 12.11 -10.68
C ARG A 519 10.42 12.55 -10.67
N GLN A 520 11.04 12.66 -9.49
CA GLN A 520 12.45 13.04 -9.36
C GLN A 520 13.43 12.05 -10.00
N LEU A 521 13.08 10.76 -10.06
CA LEU A 521 13.94 9.72 -10.62
C LEU A 521 13.75 9.50 -12.13
N LEU A 522 12.52 9.67 -12.64
CA LEU A 522 12.17 9.26 -14.00
C LEU A 522 11.69 10.40 -14.92
N LEU A 523 11.22 11.51 -14.35
CA LEU A 523 10.52 12.58 -15.07
C LEU A 523 11.16 13.96 -14.84
N ALA A 524 12.29 14.01 -14.12
CA ALA A 524 13.18 15.16 -14.02
C ALA A 524 14.26 15.06 -15.09
#